data_AF-D4CIE6-F1
#
_entry.id   AF-D4CIE6-F1
#
_cell.length_a   1.000
_cell.length_b   1.000
_cell.length_c   1.000
_cell.angle_alpha   90.00
_cell.angle_beta   90.00
_cell.angle_gamma   90.00
#
_symmetry.space_group_name_H-M   'P 1'
#
loop_
_entity.id
_entity.type
_entity.pdbx_description
1 polymer ?
#
loop_
_entity_poly.entity_id
_entity_poly.type
_entity_poly.pdbx_seq_one_letter_code
_entity_poly.pdbx_strand_id
1 'polypeptide(L)'
;MFSRRRCGDICPYCHIDTSERKRREESFTEEELFESLWKLSVKPVCAWLICIRGAQKGRDYRIVSGKNYIGRSDRMEIQILGDNEISEEDHAALSFDSREGEGTLLPSENGGMLYLNGRALYLPTALSAYDLIAIGGSEFLYLPFAGKNFSWEEEERAEGL
;
A
#
# COMPACT_ATOMS: atom_id res chain seq x y z
N MET A 1 -0.13 -34.95 -30.51
CA MET A 1 0.68 -33.72 -30.66
C MET A 1 0.19 -32.95 -31.87
N PHE A 2 -0.23 -31.69 -31.70
CA PHE A 2 -0.58 -30.80 -32.81
C PHE A 2 0.66 -30.49 -33.66
N SER A 3 0.53 -30.59 -34.99
CA SER A 3 1.62 -30.36 -35.95
C SER A 3 1.08 -29.52 -37.09
N ARG A 4 1.56 -28.28 -37.22
CA ARG A 4 1.13 -27.30 -38.25
C ARG A 4 1.23 -27.85 -39.68
N ARG A 5 2.25 -28.69 -39.95
CA ARG A 5 2.43 -29.37 -41.24
C ARG A 5 1.34 -30.39 -41.59
N ARG A 6 0.59 -30.89 -40.60
CA ARG A 6 -0.42 -31.96 -40.76
C ARG A 6 -1.86 -31.45 -40.62
N CYS A 7 -2.09 -30.40 -39.83
CA CYS A 7 -3.44 -29.93 -39.51
C CYS A 7 -3.72 -28.49 -39.96
N GLY A 8 -2.78 -27.84 -40.65
CA GLY A 8 -2.91 -26.44 -41.05
C GLY A 8 -2.83 -25.48 -39.86
N ASP A 9 -3.41 -24.30 -40.03
CA ASP A 9 -3.41 -23.24 -39.02
C ASP A 9 -4.56 -23.36 -38.02
N ILE A 10 -5.56 -24.21 -38.26
CA ILE A 10 -6.69 -24.38 -37.36
C ILE A 10 -6.45 -25.60 -36.46
N CYS A 11 -6.47 -25.39 -35.15
CA CYS A 11 -6.28 -26.48 -34.19
C CYS A 11 -7.51 -27.42 -34.21
N PRO A 12 -7.35 -28.73 -34.51
CA PRO A 12 -8.48 -29.66 -34.65
C PRO A 12 -9.16 -30.01 -33.31
N TYR A 13 -8.56 -29.64 -32.17
CA TYR A 13 -9.11 -29.94 -30.84
C TYR A 13 -9.96 -28.81 -30.29
N CYS A 14 -9.57 -27.56 -30.52
CA CYS A 14 -10.24 -26.39 -29.97
C CYS A 14 -10.74 -25.40 -31.05
N HIS A 15 -10.53 -25.69 -32.33
CA HIS A 15 -10.95 -24.86 -33.48
C HIS A 15 -10.41 -23.42 -33.48
N ILE A 16 -9.35 -23.15 -32.72
CA ILE A 16 -8.66 -21.86 -32.72
C ILE A 16 -7.75 -21.77 -33.95
N ASP A 17 -7.86 -20.66 -34.68
CA ASP A 17 -6.93 -20.30 -35.74
C ASP A 17 -5.61 -19.79 -35.15
N THR A 18 -4.52 -20.48 -35.46
CA THR A 18 -3.16 -20.24 -34.97
C THR A 18 -2.33 -19.40 -35.93
N SER A 19 -2.87 -19.01 -37.08
CA SER A 19 -2.26 -18.02 -37.98
C SER A 19 -2.32 -16.61 -37.38
N GLU A 20 -3.38 -16.30 -36.64
CA GLU A 20 -3.63 -15.01 -36.00
C GLU A 20 -3.02 -14.88 -34.60
N ARG A 21 -1.86 -15.50 -34.36
CA ARG A 21 -0.97 -15.00 -33.30
C ARG A 21 -0.38 -13.66 -33.78
N LYS A 22 -1.21 -12.63 -33.89
CA LYS A 22 -0.74 -11.26 -33.66
C LYS A 22 -0.18 -11.32 -32.25
N ARG A 23 1.14 -11.46 -32.13
CA ARG A 23 1.86 -10.83 -31.04
C ARG A 23 1.34 -9.41 -31.06
N ARG A 24 0.44 -9.08 -30.16
CA ARG A 24 0.23 -7.70 -29.76
C ARG A 24 1.55 -7.35 -29.08
N GLU A 25 2.56 -7.05 -29.89
CA GLU A 25 3.63 -6.18 -29.44
C GLU A 25 2.89 -4.88 -29.20
N GLU A 26 2.33 -4.74 -28.00
CA GLU A 26 1.85 -3.46 -27.51
C GLU A 26 3.12 -2.61 -27.43
N SER A 27 3.43 -1.95 -28.55
CA SER A 27 4.48 -0.96 -28.64
C SER A 27 3.97 0.25 -27.87
N PHE A 28 4.22 0.27 -26.57
CA PHE A 28 4.05 1.47 -25.77
C PHE A 28 4.97 2.55 -26.33
N THR A 29 4.50 3.79 -26.41
CA THR A 29 5.40 4.90 -26.76
C THR A 29 6.41 5.09 -25.64
N GLU A 30 7.57 5.71 -25.94
CA GLU A 30 8.55 6.05 -24.90
C GLU A 30 7.91 6.90 -23.79
N GLU A 31 6.98 7.78 -24.13
CA GLU A 31 6.23 8.61 -23.18
C GLU A 31 5.29 7.79 -22.29
N GLU A 32 4.53 6.84 -22.84
CA GLU A 32 3.65 5.93 -22.08
C GLU A 32 4.46 5.01 -21.16
N LEU A 33 5.61 4.56 -21.63
CA LEU A 33 6.56 3.78 -20.84
C LEU A 33 7.13 4.63 -19.69
N PHE A 34 7.55 5.87 -19.96
CA PHE A 34 8.11 6.76 -18.94
C PHE A 34 7.08 7.14 -17.87
N GLU A 35 5.84 7.44 -18.27
CA GLU A 35 4.70 7.67 -17.36
C GLU A 35 4.42 6.45 -16.48
N SER A 36 4.45 5.26 -17.06
CA SER A 36 4.25 4.00 -16.33
C SER A 36 5.40 3.72 -15.37
N LEU A 37 6.64 3.97 -15.79
CA LEU A 37 7.83 3.83 -14.96
C LEU A 37 7.88 4.86 -13.82
N TRP A 38 7.43 6.09 -14.07
CA TRP A 38 7.30 7.11 -13.03
C TRP A 38 6.24 6.74 -11.99
N LYS A 39 5.13 6.14 -12.41
CA LYS A 39 4.13 5.56 -11.48
C LYS A 39 4.64 4.36 -10.69
N LEU A 40 5.68 3.70 -11.17
CA LEU A 40 6.40 2.63 -10.46
C LEU A 40 7.49 3.17 -9.52
N SER A 41 7.66 4.50 -9.41
CA SER A 41 8.59 5.09 -8.47
C SER A 41 8.27 4.62 -7.05
N VAL A 42 9.31 4.10 -6.38
CA VAL A 42 9.19 3.57 -5.03
C VAL A 42 9.03 4.76 -4.09
N LYS A 43 7.83 4.93 -3.51
CA LYS A 43 7.64 5.90 -2.44
C LYS A 43 8.50 5.50 -1.23
N PRO A 44 9.34 6.40 -0.70
CA PRO A 44 10.22 6.09 0.42
C PRO A 44 9.41 5.77 1.68
N VAL A 45 9.87 4.79 2.44
CA VAL A 45 9.21 4.37 3.67
C VAL A 45 9.58 5.31 4.82
N CYS A 46 8.57 5.78 5.55
CA CYS A 46 8.73 6.68 6.68
C CYS A 46 8.50 5.97 8.02
N ALA A 47 7.62 4.96 8.05
CA ALA A 47 7.34 4.16 9.23
C ALA A 47 6.73 2.81 8.82
N TRP A 48 6.54 1.93 9.80
CA TRP A 48 5.78 0.69 9.64
C TRP A 48 4.64 0.62 10.64
N LEU A 49 3.55 0.01 10.17
CA LEU A 49 2.48 -0.50 11.01
C LEU A 49 2.51 -2.03 10.90
N ILE A 50 2.69 -2.74 12.01
CA ILE A 50 2.89 -4.18 12.00
C ILE A 50 1.72 -4.84 12.72
N CYS A 51 1.00 -5.74 12.05
CA CYS A 51 -0.08 -6.48 12.68
C CYS A 51 0.49 -7.51 13.66
N ILE A 52 0.25 -7.33 14.96
CA ILE A 52 0.72 -8.25 16.02
C ILE A 52 -0.38 -9.19 16.49
N ARG A 53 -1.65 -8.85 16.21
CA ARG A 53 -2.84 -9.67 16.49
C ARG A 53 -3.90 -9.43 15.40
N GLY A 54 -4.64 -10.46 15.03
CA GLY A 54 -5.68 -10.41 14.01
C GLY A 54 -5.40 -11.32 12.83
N ALA A 55 -6.23 -11.24 11.79
CA ALA A 55 -6.15 -12.12 10.61
C ALA A 55 -4.83 -11.98 9.83
N GLN A 56 -4.17 -10.82 9.90
CA GLN A 56 -2.94 -10.50 9.17
C GLN A 56 -1.70 -10.53 10.08
N LYS A 57 -1.73 -11.27 11.19
CA LYS A 57 -0.61 -11.31 12.16
C LYS A 57 0.73 -11.58 11.47
N GLY A 58 1.72 -10.74 11.77
CA GLY A 58 3.08 -10.77 11.21
C GLY A 58 3.26 -9.94 9.95
N ARG A 59 2.17 -9.44 9.33
CA ARG A 59 2.23 -8.57 8.16
C ARG A 59 2.63 -7.15 8.56
N ASP A 60 3.56 -6.57 7.81
CA ASP A 60 3.90 -5.16 7.86
C ASP A 60 3.15 -4.36 6.79
N TYR A 61 2.88 -3.10 7.12
CA TYR A 61 2.33 -2.10 6.23
C TYR A 61 3.29 -0.91 6.22
N ARG A 62 3.73 -0.52 5.03
CA ARG A 62 4.66 0.59 4.84
C ARG A 62 3.89 1.90 4.85
N ILE A 63 4.32 2.81 5.69
CA ILE A 63 3.82 4.18 5.76
C ILE A 63 4.73 5.07 4.93
N VAL A 64 4.15 5.92 4.09
CA VAL A 64 4.89 6.92 3.30
C VAL A 64 4.54 8.33 3.76
N SER A 65 5.29 9.34 3.32
CA SER A 65 4.99 10.74 3.62
C SER A 65 3.58 11.13 3.13
N GLY A 66 2.89 11.96 3.93
CA GLY A 66 1.49 12.33 3.72
C GLY A 66 0.50 11.39 4.41
N LYS A 67 -0.75 11.40 3.94
CA LYS A 67 -1.84 10.59 4.52
C LYS A 67 -1.87 9.20 3.89
N ASN A 68 -1.96 8.19 4.76
CA ASN A 68 -2.12 6.79 4.39
C ASN A 68 -3.46 6.32 4.96
N TYR A 69 -4.47 6.09 4.12
CA TYR A 69 -5.78 5.66 4.57
C TYR A 69 -5.79 4.17 4.86
N ILE A 70 -6.50 3.80 5.93
CA ILE A 70 -6.63 2.44 6.44
C ILE A 70 -8.05 1.95 6.16
N GLY A 71 -8.17 0.79 5.54
CA GLY A 71 -9.46 0.14 5.29
C GLY A 71 -9.29 -1.21 4.62
N ARG A 72 -10.39 -1.82 4.17
CA ARG A 72 -10.36 -3.15 3.51
C ARG A 72 -10.31 -3.07 1.99
N SER A 73 -10.73 -1.94 1.40
CA SER A 73 -10.73 -1.70 -0.03
C SER A 73 -9.31 -1.70 -0.58
N ASP A 74 -9.16 -2.17 -1.82
CA ASP A 74 -7.88 -2.16 -2.55
C ASP A 74 -7.42 -0.75 -2.96
N ARG A 75 -8.29 0.25 -2.77
CA ARG A 75 -8.00 1.67 -2.96
C ARG A 75 -7.28 2.31 -1.77
N MET A 76 -7.24 1.65 -0.62
CA MET A 76 -6.59 2.17 0.58
C MET A 76 -5.08 1.97 0.48
N GLU A 77 -4.28 2.94 0.92
CA GLU A 77 -2.83 2.77 1.00
C GLU A 77 -2.46 1.64 1.97
N ILE A 78 -3.24 1.48 3.05
CA ILE A 78 -3.08 0.43 4.05
C ILE A 78 -4.32 -0.46 4.00
N GLN A 79 -4.26 -1.46 3.11
CA GLN A 79 -5.32 -2.45 2.96
C GLN A 79 -5.20 -3.58 3.99
N ILE A 80 -6.14 -3.66 4.92
CA ILE A 80 -6.22 -4.73 5.93
C ILE A 80 -7.32 -5.72 5.54
N LEU A 81 -6.97 -6.99 5.36
CA LEU A 81 -7.89 -8.03 4.90
C LEU A 81 -8.19 -9.04 6.02
N GLY A 82 -9.42 -9.58 6.03
CA GLY A 82 -9.82 -10.65 6.94
C GLY A 82 -10.33 -10.18 8.30
N ASP A 83 -10.44 -8.88 8.53
CA ASP A 83 -11.12 -8.29 9.68
C ASP A 83 -12.35 -7.52 9.20
N ASN A 84 -13.54 -8.04 9.50
CA ASN A 84 -14.80 -7.48 9.00
C ASN A 84 -15.28 -6.26 9.80
N GLU A 85 -14.70 -5.98 10.96
CA GLU A 85 -15.03 -4.80 11.78
C GLU A 85 -14.32 -3.54 11.28
N ILE A 86 -13.29 -3.70 10.44
CA ILE A 86 -12.64 -2.60 9.74
C ILE A 86 -13.53 -2.16 8.57
N SER A 87 -13.65 -0.86 8.37
CA SER A 87 -14.50 -0.27 7.32
C SER A 87 -13.91 -0.57 5.93
N GLU A 88 -14.77 -0.62 4.92
CA GLU A 88 -14.31 -0.83 3.55
C GLU A 88 -13.38 0.30 3.10
N GLU A 89 -13.76 1.55 3.33
CA GLU A 89 -12.95 2.73 3.03
C GLU A 89 -12.86 3.62 4.28
N ASP A 90 -11.73 4.33 4.42
CA ASP A 90 -11.47 5.36 5.44
C ASP A 90 -11.92 5.00 6.86
N HIS A 91 -11.46 3.86 7.40
CA HIS A 91 -11.70 3.53 8.80
C HIS A 91 -10.89 4.45 9.74
N ALA A 92 -9.66 4.74 9.33
CA ALA A 92 -8.75 5.69 9.97
C ALA A 92 -7.68 6.10 8.94
N ALA A 93 -6.89 7.11 9.26
CA ALA A 93 -5.72 7.46 8.48
C ALA A 93 -4.50 7.63 9.37
N LEU A 94 -3.32 7.32 8.84
CA LEU A 94 -2.05 7.66 9.46
C LEU A 94 -1.35 8.68 8.57
N SER A 95 -1.23 9.90 9.09
CA SER A 95 -0.50 10.98 8.42
C SER A 95 0.94 11.00 8.93
N PHE A 96 1.90 10.98 8.01
CA PHE A 96 3.31 11.16 8.35
C PHE A 96 3.79 12.52 7.81
N ASP A 97 4.28 13.37 8.69
CA ASP A 97 4.93 14.63 8.31
C ASP A 97 6.44 14.39 8.12
N SER A 98 6.93 14.50 6.88
CA SER A 98 8.35 14.29 6.58
C SER A 98 9.28 15.39 7.11
N ARG A 99 8.75 16.57 7.40
CA ARG A 99 9.53 17.71 7.92
C ARG A 99 9.78 17.56 9.40
N GLU A 100 8.74 17.25 10.15
CA GLU A 100 8.83 17.02 11.60
C GLU A 100 9.30 15.59 11.92
N GLY A 101 9.12 14.66 10.98
CA GLY A 101 9.46 13.25 11.17
C GLY A 101 8.53 12.53 12.14
N GLU A 102 7.27 12.98 12.21
CA GLU A 102 6.28 12.50 13.18
C GLU A 102 5.06 11.90 12.48
N GLY A 103 4.59 10.77 13.00
CA GLY A 103 3.33 10.14 12.60
C GLY A 103 2.18 10.61 13.48
N THR A 104 1.03 10.90 12.88
CA THR A 104 -0.22 11.23 13.58
C THR A 104 -1.31 10.26 13.14
N LEU A 105 -1.97 9.62 14.11
CA LEU A 105 -3.13 8.77 13.90
C LEU A 105 -4.41 9.63 13.90
N LEU A 106 -5.22 9.47 12.85
CA LEU A 106 -6.43 10.23 12.59
C LEU A 106 -7.63 9.28 12.60
N PRO A 107 -8.50 9.33 13.63
CA PRO A 107 -9.80 8.67 13.57
C PRO A 107 -10.66 9.26 12.43
N SER A 108 -11.39 8.43 11.70
CA SER A 108 -12.40 8.90 10.74
C SER A 108 -13.79 8.95 11.39
N GLU A 109 -14.62 9.91 10.97
CA GLU A 109 -16.01 10.03 11.43
C GLU A 109 -16.88 8.85 10.97
N ASN A 110 -16.60 8.31 9.79
CA ASN A 110 -17.28 7.14 9.22
C ASN A 110 -16.59 5.83 9.59
N GLY A 111 -15.49 5.92 10.34
CA GLY A 111 -14.73 4.80 10.85
C GLY A 111 -15.36 4.15 12.07
N GLY A 112 -14.84 2.99 12.44
CA GLY A 112 -15.17 2.34 13.71
C GLY A 112 -14.39 2.94 14.88
N MET A 113 -14.57 2.34 16.05
CA MET A 113 -13.81 2.72 17.24
C MET A 113 -12.33 2.38 17.07
N LEU A 114 -11.48 3.36 17.35
CA LEU A 114 -10.03 3.25 17.31
C LEU A 114 -9.48 3.32 18.73
N TYR A 115 -8.50 2.48 19.07
CA TYR A 115 -7.85 2.54 20.37
C TYR A 115 -6.35 2.72 20.22
N LEU A 116 -5.77 3.62 21.02
CA LEU A 116 -4.34 3.84 21.14
C LEU A 116 -3.91 3.48 22.56
N ASN A 117 -3.00 2.52 22.70
CA ASN A 117 -2.50 2.01 23.97
C ASN A 117 -3.64 1.61 24.94
N GLY A 118 -4.67 0.94 24.40
CA GLY A 118 -5.83 0.46 25.14
C GLY A 118 -6.87 1.54 25.50
N ARG A 119 -6.71 2.78 25.03
CA ARG A 119 -7.66 3.88 25.26
C ARG A 119 -8.35 4.29 23.97
N ALA A 120 -9.66 4.52 24.02
CA ALA A 120 -10.41 4.99 22.87
C ALA A 120 -9.86 6.35 22.40
N LEU A 121 -9.64 6.46 21.09
CA LEU A 121 -9.10 7.64 20.43
C LEU A 121 -10.21 8.37 19.68
N TYR A 122 -10.38 9.66 19.97
CA TYR A 122 -11.42 10.49 19.35
C TYR A 122 -10.84 11.69 18.57
N LEU A 123 -9.56 11.98 18.75
CA LEU A 123 -8.90 13.14 18.17
C LEU A 123 -7.59 12.73 17.50
N PRO A 124 -7.14 13.50 16.48
CA PRO A 124 -5.79 13.39 15.93
C PRO A 124 -4.74 13.35 17.03
N THR A 125 -3.89 12.32 17.03
CA THR A 125 -2.91 12.10 18.09
C THR A 125 -1.57 11.64 17.52
N ALA A 126 -0.49 12.29 17.96
CA ALA A 126 0.87 11.91 17.57
C ALA A 126 1.22 10.52 18.10
N LEU A 127 1.93 9.75 17.29
CA LEU A 127 2.35 8.39 17.58
C LEU A 127 3.82 8.35 18.02
N SER A 128 4.10 7.49 18.99
CA SER A 128 5.44 7.16 19.45
C SER A 128 5.83 5.75 19.05
N ALA A 129 7.13 5.48 18.97
CA ALA A 129 7.63 4.14 18.70
C ALA A 129 7.04 3.12 19.68
N TYR A 130 6.61 1.98 19.15
CA TYR A 130 5.97 0.88 19.88
C TYR A 130 4.56 1.17 20.41
N ASP A 131 3.91 2.25 19.98
CA ASP A 131 2.49 2.45 20.27
C ASP A 131 1.64 1.31 19.70
N LEU A 132 0.67 0.87 20.51
CA LEU A 132 -0.30 -0.16 20.16
C LEU A 132 -1.59 0.47 19.66
N ILE A 133 -1.97 0.14 18.44
CA ILE A 133 -3.16 0.65 17.78
C ILE A 133 -4.12 -0.52 17.56
N ALA A 134 -5.32 -0.45 18.13
CA ALA A 134 -6.36 -1.44 17.88
C ALA A 134 -7.41 -0.86 16.92
N ILE A 135 -7.69 -1.61 15.85
CA ILE A 135 -8.61 -1.26 14.77
C ILE A 135 -9.49 -2.48 14.50
N GLY A 136 -10.81 -2.36 14.67
CA GLY A 136 -11.70 -3.52 14.63
C GLY A 136 -11.26 -4.60 15.63
N GLY A 137 -11.13 -5.83 15.15
CA GLY A 137 -10.65 -6.98 15.93
C GLY A 137 -9.13 -7.19 15.91
N SER A 138 -8.37 -6.30 15.27
CA SER A 138 -6.93 -6.42 15.04
C SER A 138 -6.11 -5.42 15.86
N GLU A 139 -4.86 -5.78 16.16
CA GLU A 139 -3.93 -4.96 16.95
C GLU A 139 -2.61 -4.81 16.19
N PHE A 140 -2.11 -3.58 16.15
CA PHE A 140 -0.97 -3.17 15.37
C PHE A 140 0.06 -2.44 16.23
N LEU A 141 1.33 -2.63 15.91
CA LEU A 141 2.46 -1.92 16.51
C LEU A 141 2.94 -0.86 15.52
N TYR A 142 3.09 0.38 15.97
CA TYR A 142 3.69 1.45 15.17
C TYR A 142 5.21 1.54 15.39
N LEU A 143 5.99 1.59 14.31
CA LEU A 143 7.43 1.78 14.34
C LEU A 143 7.85 2.91 13.38
N PRO A 144 8.25 4.08 13.90
CA PRO A 144 8.79 5.15 13.07
C PRO A 144 10.19 4.79 12.55
N PHE A 145 10.50 5.20 11.33
CA PHE A 145 11.82 5.02 10.70
C PHE A 145 12.46 6.36 10.36
N ALA A 146 11.83 7.10 9.45
CA ALA A 146 12.17 8.48 9.18
C ALA A 146 11.81 9.31 10.41
N GLY A 147 12.65 10.28 10.75
CA GLY A 147 12.56 11.03 11.99
C GLY A 147 13.86 11.79 12.28
N LYS A 148 14.08 12.12 13.56
CA LYS A 148 15.27 12.88 13.99
C LYS A 148 16.61 12.24 13.62
N ASN A 149 16.65 10.92 13.49
CA ASN A 149 17.88 10.17 13.20
C ASN A 149 18.13 9.97 11.71
N PHE A 150 17.12 10.16 10.86
CA PHE A 150 17.19 9.89 9.42
C PHE A 150 16.04 10.58 8.68
N SER A 151 16.33 11.32 7.61
CA SER A 151 15.32 11.88 6.72
C SER A 151 15.71 11.70 5.26
N TRP A 152 14.73 11.32 4.44
CA TRP A 152 14.89 11.26 2.99
C TRP A 152 15.08 12.65 2.35
N GLU A 153 14.64 13.73 3.03
CA GLU A 153 14.74 15.10 2.51
C GLU A 153 16.17 15.68 2.61
N GLU A 154 17.08 15.07 3.39
CA GLU A 154 18.47 15.53 3.46
C GLU A 154 19.26 15.24 2.17
N GLU A 155 18.92 14.18 1.44
CA GLU A 155 19.54 13.84 0.14
C GLU A 155 19.11 14.80 -0.98
N GLU A 156 17.83 15.21 -1.03
CA GLU A 156 17.33 16.15 -2.06
C GLU A 156 17.94 17.56 -1.95
N ARG A 157 18.41 17.95 -0.77
CA ARG A 157 19.05 19.26 -0.53
C ARG A 157 20.53 19.29 -0.95
N ALA A 158 21.17 18.13 -1.08
CA ALA A 158 22.58 18.00 -1.47
C ALA A 158 22.75 17.93 -3.01
N GLU A 159 21.75 17.46 -3.75
CA GLU A 159 21.76 17.41 -5.23
C GLU A 159 21.28 18.71 -5.89
N GLY A 160 20.92 19.73 -5.10
CA GLY A 160 20.53 21.07 -5.55
C GLY A 160 21.63 22.15 -5.42
N LEU A 161 22.90 21.77 -5.28
CA LEU A 161 24.07 22.67 -5.28
C LEU A 161 25.05 22.37 -6.43
#